data_AF-M0LXH1-F1
#
_entry.id   AF-M0LXH1-F1
#
_cell.length_a   1.000
_cell.length_b   1.000
_cell.length_c   1.000
_cell.angle_alpha   90.00
_cell.angle_beta   90.00
_cell.angle_gamma   90.00
#
_symmetry.space_group_name_H-M   'P 1'
#
loop_
_entity.id
_entity.type
_entity.pdbx_description
1 polymer ?
#
loop_
_entity_poly.entity_id
_entity_poly.type
_entity_poly.pdbx_seq_one_letter_code
_entity_poly.pdbx_strand_id
1 'polypeptide(L)'
;MDKERLPRWGWLLVGLFAASLVAQLVNAVLISQGILPERYQVITIITAMSPVLIYVGVWYDEDRQQYWENPRERIVGDVAFVLVGAAVGSSIALVAIIDLGTWRLLQELVAMAAGFLLSWGLFWWRNPDLYTMETDG
;
A
#
# COMPACT_ATOMS: atom_id res chain seq x y z
N MET A 1 -9.14 -14.80 10.15
CA MET A 1 -8.13 -14.09 10.95
C MET A 1 -8.86 -13.63 12.19
N ASP A 2 -8.39 -13.99 13.38
CA ASP A 2 -9.14 -13.78 14.62
C ASP A 2 -8.69 -12.44 15.23
N LYS A 3 -9.59 -11.45 15.27
CA LYS A 3 -9.28 -10.08 15.74
C LYS A 3 -8.83 -10.07 17.20
N GLU A 4 -9.25 -11.07 17.97
CA GLU A 4 -9.00 -11.19 19.40
C GLU A 4 -7.61 -11.75 19.72
N ARG A 5 -6.94 -12.38 18.73
CA ARG A 5 -5.62 -13.00 18.95
C ARG A 5 -4.48 -12.00 19.11
N LEU A 6 -4.59 -10.82 18.48
CA LEU A 6 -3.54 -9.81 18.51
C LEU A 6 -4.15 -8.40 18.49
N PRO A 7 -3.52 -7.41 19.15
CA PRO A 7 -3.90 -6.01 19.00
C PRO A 7 -3.64 -5.53 17.56
N ARG A 8 -4.27 -4.42 17.16
CA ARG A 8 -4.15 -3.82 15.81
C ARG A 8 -2.72 -3.75 15.27
N TRP A 9 -1.80 -3.30 16.13
CA TRP A 9 -0.38 -3.20 15.78
C TRP A 9 0.27 -4.56 15.51
N GLY A 10 -0.16 -5.64 16.19
CA GLY A 10 0.36 -6.98 15.98
C GLY A 10 0.08 -7.49 14.57
N TRP A 11 -1.16 -7.38 14.10
CA TRP A 11 -1.50 -7.79 12.73
C TRP A 11 -0.90 -6.86 11.67
N LEU A 12 -0.77 -5.57 11.97
CA LEU A 12 -0.06 -4.63 11.10
C LEU A 12 1.41 -5.04 10.94
N LEU A 13 2.11 -5.36 12.03
CA LEU A 13 3.49 -5.83 11.99
C LEU A 13 3.64 -7.15 11.23
N VAL A 14 2.75 -8.12 11.47
CA VAL A 14 2.74 -9.40 10.74
C VAL A 14 2.53 -9.17 9.25
N GLY A 15 1.56 -8.32 8.88
CA GLY A 15 1.28 -7.98 7.50
C GLY A 15 2.45 -7.28 6.83
N LEU A 16 3.06 -6.29 7.48
CA LEU A 16 4.20 -5.55 6.95
C LEU A 16 5.43 -6.44 6.82
N PHE A 17 5.64 -7.37 7.75
CA PHE A 17 6.70 -8.37 7.67
C PHE A 17 6.49 -9.29 6.46
N ALA A 18 5.28 -9.83 6.29
CA ALA A 18 4.95 -10.66 5.14
C ALA A 18 5.11 -9.90 3.81
N ALA A 19 4.62 -8.66 3.74
CA ALA A 19 4.79 -7.78 2.58
C ALA A 19 6.25 -7.50 2.27
N SER A 20 7.07 -7.28 3.29
CA SER A 20 8.52 -7.09 3.14
C SER A 20 9.18 -8.33 2.55
N LEU A 21 8.88 -9.53 3.06
CA LEU A 21 9.42 -10.77 2.50
C LEU A 21 9.03 -10.94 1.02
N VAL A 22 7.77 -10.69 0.68
CA VAL A 22 7.29 -10.74 -0.71
C VAL A 22 8.02 -9.72 -1.58
N ALA A 23 8.15 -8.47 -1.13
CA ALA A 23 8.86 -7.43 -1.86
C ALA A 23 10.33 -7.80 -2.11
N GLN A 24 11.00 -8.37 -1.11
CA GLN A 24 12.39 -8.81 -1.24
C GLN A 24 12.55 -9.96 -2.23
N LEU A 25 11.63 -10.93 -2.23
CA LEU A 25 11.62 -12.00 -3.22
C LEU A 25 11.38 -11.46 -4.63
N VAL A 26 10.41 -10.56 -4.80
CA VAL A 26 10.13 -9.91 -6.08
C VAL A 26 11.34 -9.11 -6.56
N ASN A 27 11.96 -8.30 -5.69
CA ASN A 27 13.17 -7.56 -6.01
C ASN A 27 14.32 -8.48 -6.44
N ALA A 28 14.56 -9.58 -5.73
CA ALA A 28 15.61 -10.53 -6.09
C ALA A 28 15.41 -11.08 -7.51
N VAL A 29 14.17 -11.41 -7.87
CA VAL A 29 13.83 -11.87 -9.24
C VAL A 29 14.00 -10.73 -10.26
N LEU A 30 13.44 -9.54 -10.00
CA LEU A 30 13.49 -8.44 -10.96
C LEU A 30 14.91 -7.91 -11.20
N ILE A 31 15.73 -7.84 -10.15
CA ILE A 31 17.13 -7.39 -10.24
C ILE A 31 17.98 -8.45 -10.94
N SER A 32 17.83 -9.73 -10.58
CA SER A 32 18.58 -10.81 -11.25
C SER A 32 18.26 -10.96 -12.73
N GLN A 33 17.03 -10.62 -13.14
CA GLN A 33 16.62 -10.59 -14.54
C GLN A 33 16.97 -9.27 -15.26
N GLY A 34 17.57 -8.30 -14.58
CA GLY A 34 17.93 -7.00 -15.16
C GLY A 34 16.74 -6.10 -15.50
N ILE A 35 15.55 -6.41 -14.98
CA ILE A 35 14.31 -5.67 -15.24
C ILE A 35 14.26 -4.39 -14.40
N LEU A 36 14.72 -4.46 -13.14
CA LEU A 36 14.64 -3.36 -12.19
C LEU A 36 16.04 -2.98 -11.67
N PRO A 37 16.49 -1.72 -11.83
CA PRO A 37 17.70 -1.24 -11.18
C PRO A 37 17.53 -1.16 -9.65
N GLU A 38 18.61 -1.41 -8.90
CA GLU A 38 18.59 -1.45 -7.42
C GLU A 38 18.02 -0.18 -6.76
N ARG A 39 18.23 0.99 -7.38
CA ARG A 39 17.71 2.28 -6.89
C ARG A 39 16.17 2.36 -6.86
N TYR A 40 15.49 1.48 -7.59
CA TYR A 40 14.02 1.41 -7.64
C TYR A 40 13.43 0.30 -6.77
N GLN A 41 14.26 -0.47 -6.04
CA GLN A 41 13.79 -1.55 -5.16
C GLN A 41 12.79 -1.07 -4.10
N VAL A 42 12.85 0.22 -3.72
CA VAL A 42 11.94 0.80 -2.73
C VAL A 42 10.50 0.84 -3.23
N ILE A 43 10.28 0.96 -4.54
CA ILE A 43 8.94 1.01 -5.16
C ILE A 43 8.18 -0.29 -4.88
N THR A 44 8.82 -1.44 -5.02
CA THR A 44 8.16 -2.73 -4.77
C THR A 44 7.84 -2.93 -3.28
N ILE A 45 8.70 -2.43 -2.39
CA ILE A 45 8.46 -2.43 -0.94
C ILE A 45 7.23 -1.58 -0.60
N ILE A 46 7.17 -0.33 -1.08
CA ILE A 46 6.03 0.57 -0.88
C ILE A 46 4.75 -0.05 -1.44
N THR A 47 4.84 -0.63 -2.64
CA THR A 47 3.72 -1.28 -3.32
C THR A 47 3.18 -2.46 -2.51
N ALA A 48 4.05 -3.32 -1.98
CA ALA A 48 3.64 -4.46 -1.18
C ALA A 48 3.07 -4.05 0.20
N MET A 49 3.60 -2.99 0.82
CA MET A 49 3.16 -2.53 2.13
C MET A 49 1.86 -1.73 2.09
N SER A 50 1.55 -1.05 0.99
CA SER A 50 0.36 -0.20 0.87
C SER A 50 -0.97 -0.93 1.13
N PRO A 51 -1.22 -2.13 0.55
CA PRO A 51 -2.39 -2.94 0.90
C PRO A 51 -2.47 -3.23 2.40
N VAL A 52 -1.36 -3.58 3.04
CA VAL A 52 -1.37 -3.92 4.48
C VAL A 52 -1.88 -2.73 5.30
N LEU A 53 -1.34 -1.53 5.04
CA LEU A 53 -1.71 -0.33 5.77
C LEU A 53 -3.20 0.03 5.59
N ILE A 54 -3.72 -0.11 4.38
CA ILE A 54 -5.11 0.21 4.05
C ILE A 54 -6.06 -0.85 4.64
N TYR A 55 -5.84 -2.12 4.30
CA TYR A 55 -6.77 -3.20 4.63
C TYR A 55 -6.76 -3.58 6.11
N VAL A 56 -5.60 -3.49 6.81
CA VAL A 56 -5.60 -3.67 8.27
C VAL A 56 -6.37 -2.54 8.95
N GLY A 57 -6.30 -1.31 8.41
CA GLY A 57 -7.11 -0.19 8.87
C GLY A 57 -8.61 -0.47 8.72
N VAL A 58 -9.05 -0.84 7.52
CA VAL A 58 -10.45 -1.17 7.21
C VAL A 58 -10.96 -2.37 8.03
N TRP A 59 -10.10 -3.36 8.29
CA TRP A 59 -10.47 -4.54 9.05
C TRP A 59 -10.68 -4.25 10.54
N TYR A 60 -9.92 -3.31 11.11
CA TYR A 60 -10.05 -2.94 12.53
C TYR A 60 -11.12 -1.90 12.82
N ASP A 61 -11.48 -1.09 11.82
CA ASP A 61 -12.49 -0.06 11.92
C ASP A 61 -13.90 -0.69 11.89
N GLU A 62 -14.65 -0.58 12.99
CA GLU A 62 -15.97 -1.22 13.15
C GLU A 62 -16.98 -0.71 12.11
N ASP A 63 -16.95 0.58 11.81
CA ASP A 63 -17.86 1.22 10.85
C ASP A 63 -17.57 0.80 9.41
N ARG A 64 -16.37 0.27 9.15
CA ARG A 64 -15.91 -0.12 7.81
C ARG A 64 -15.85 -1.63 7.60
N GLN A 65 -16.24 -2.44 8.59
CA GLN A 65 -16.19 -3.90 8.47
C GLN A 65 -17.08 -4.45 7.34
N GLN A 66 -18.19 -3.75 7.05
CA GLN A 66 -19.08 -4.06 5.92
C GLN A 66 -18.35 -4.17 4.58
N TYR A 67 -17.16 -3.55 4.44
CA TYR A 67 -16.31 -3.73 3.27
C TYR A 67 -16.08 -5.20 2.91
N TRP A 68 -15.90 -6.05 3.92
CA TRP A 68 -15.56 -7.47 3.75
C TRP A 68 -16.73 -8.35 3.33
N GLU A 69 -17.95 -7.80 3.29
CA GLU A 69 -19.16 -8.47 2.78
C GLU A 69 -19.27 -8.37 1.25
N ASN A 70 -18.45 -7.53 0.62
CA ASN A 70 -18.45 -7.38 -0.83
C ASN A 70 -17.98 -8.66 -1.57
N PRO A 71 -18.40 -8.84 -2.83
CA PRO A 71 -17.91 -9.92 -3.68
C PRO A 71 -16.39 -9.90 -3.85
N ARG A 72 -15.79 -11.09 -4.00
CA ARG A 72 -14.33 -11.24 -4.13
C ARG A 72 -13.78 -10.49 -5.34
N GLU A 73 -14.54 -10.40 -6.43
CA GLU A 73 -14.15 -9.68 -7.64
C GLU A 73 -13.93 -8.19 -7.35
N ARG A 74 -14.77 -7.59 -6.49
CA ARG A 74 -14.63 -6.19 -6.08
C ARG A 74 -13.36 -6.00 -5.25
N ILE A 75 -13.14 -6.85 -4.25
CA ILE A 75 -11.97 -6.79 -3.36
C ILE A 75 -10.67 -6.96 -4.16
N VAL A 76 -10.60 -7.93 -5.08
CA VAL A 76 -9.43 -8.14 -5.93
C VAL A 76 -9.19 -6.92 -6.83
N GLY A 77 -10.25 -6.33 -7.38
CA GLY A 77 -10.17 -5.07 -8.12
C GLY A 77 -9.59 -3.93 -7.28
N ASP A 78 -10.05 -3.76 -6.05
CA ASP A 78 -9.56 -2.72 -5.14
C ASP A 78 -8.08 -2.92 -4.79
N VAL A 79 -7.66 -4.17 -4.53
CA VAL A 79 -6.26 -4.51 -4.30
C VAL A 79 -5.41 -4.15 -5.52
N ALA A 80 -5.87 -4.44 -6.73
CA ALA A 80 -5.15 -4.05 -7.94
C ALA A 80 -5.02 -2.53 -8.06
N PHE A 81 -6.07 -1.76 -7.78
CA PHE A 81 -6.02 -0.29 -7.77
C PHE A 81 -5.05 0.27 -6.73
N VAL A 82 -5.05 -0.31 -5.52
CA VAL A 82 -4.10 0.02 -4.44
C VAL A 82 -2.66 -0.24 -4.89
N LEU A 83 -2.38 -1.42 -5.46
CA LEU A 83 -1.05 -1.79 -5.94
C LEU A 83 -0.59 -0.85 -7.06
N VAL A 84 -1.45 -0.56 -8.03
CA VAL A 84 -1.15 0.36 -9.14
C VAL A 84 -0.93 1.77 -8.62
N GLY A 85 -1.78 2.27 -7.72
CA GLY A 85 -1.62 3.59 -7.11
C GLY A 85 -0.30 3.72 -6.36
N ALA A 86 0.06 2.71 -5.57
CA ALA A 86 1.32 2.69 -4.84
C ALA A 86 2.53 2.66 -5.77
N ALA A 87 2.51 1.80 -6.78
CA ALA A 87 3.60 1.69 -7.76
C ALA A 87 3.77 2.98 -8.57
N VAL A 88 2.67 3.52 -9.11
CA VAL A 88 2.69 4.75 -9.93
C VAL A 88 3.07 5.96 -9.09
N GLY A 89 2.45 6.15 -7.93
CA GLY A 89 2.68 7.31 -7.07
C GLY A 89 4.12 7.37 -6.55
N SER A 90 4.65 6.23 -6.10
CA SER A 90 6.05 6.15 -5.66
C SER A 90 7.03 6.31 -6.82
N SER A 91 6.72 5.76 -8.01
CA SER A 91 7.57 5.93 -9.19
C SER A 91 7.66 7.38 -9.65
N ILE A 92 6.53 8.08 -9.76
CA ILE A 92 6.50 9.49 -10.17
C ILE A 92 7.31 10.34 -9.20
N ALA A 93 7.07 10.17 -7.89
CA ALA A 93 7.78 10.92 -6.87
C ALA A 93 9.28 10.63 -6.88
N LEU A 94 9.68 9.36 -6.97
CA LEU A 94 11.09 8.98 -6.98
C LEU A 94 11.78 9.51 -8.23
N VAL A 95 11.21 9.35 -9.42
CA VAL A 95 11.78 9.88 -10.67
C VAL A 95 11.94 11.41 -10.62
N ALA A 96 10.98 12.12 -10.01
CA ALA A 96 11.06 13.58 -9.90
C ALA A 96 12.22 14.07 -9.01
N ILE A 97 12.71 13.25 -8.08
CA ILE A 97 13.67 13.69 -7.05
C ILE A 97 14.99 12.92 -7.05
N ILE A 98 15.12 11.84 -7.83
CA ILE A 98 16.29 10.95 -7.80
C ILE A 98 17.58 11.67 -8.22
N ASP A 99 17.49 12.60 -9.17
CA ASP A 99 18.63 13.34 -9.72
C ASP A 99 18.97 14.63 -8.96
N LEU A 100 18.20 14.97 -7.91
CA LEU A 100 18.40 16.19 -7.13
C LEU A 100 19.58 16.10 -6.15
N GLY A 101 20.37 15.01 -6.15
CA GLY A 101 21.49 14.80 -5.25
C GLY A 101 21.13 14.84 -3.75
N THR A 102 19.84 14.67 -3.45
CA THR A 102 19.28 14.78 -2.09
C THR A 102 19.57 13.51 -1.29
N TRP A 103 19.46 13.60 0.04
CA TRP A 103 19.66 12.45 0.92
C TRP A 103 18.71 11.30 0.58
N ARG A 104 19.23 10.10 0.35
CA ARG A 104 18.48 8.90 -0.06
C ARG A 104 17.25 8.61 0.80
N LEU A 105 17.38 8.68 2.13
CA LEU A 105 16.26 8.53 3.07
C LEU A 105 15.11 9.50 2.77
N LEU A 106 15.41 10.77 2.46
CA LEU A 106 14.35 11.75 2.16
C LEU A 106 13.64 11.38 0.86
N GLN A 107 14.37 10.90 -0.16
CA GLN A 107 13.78 10.43 -1.40
C GLN A 107 12.85 9.24 -1.17
N GLU A 108 13.29 8.27 -0.38
CA GLU A 108 12.50 7.09 -0.02
C GLU A 108 11.24 7.46 0.78
N LEU A 109 11.34 8.40 1.72
CA LEU A 109 10.19 8.90 2.50
C LEU A 109 9.17 9.62 1.60
N VAL A 110 9.63 10.46 0.67
CA VAL A 110 8.75 11.16 -0.27
C VAL A 110 8.07 10.18 -1.22
N ALA A 111 8.82 9.22 -1.76
CA ALA A 111 8.25 8.17 -2.62
C ALA A 111 7.23 7.31 -1.87
N MET A 112 7.50 6.96 -0.61
CA MET A 112 6.58 6.22 0.24
C MET A 112 5.30 7.01 0.50
N ALA A 113 5.42 8.29 0.87
CA ALA A 113 4.26 9.15 1.10
C ALA A 113 3.42 9.30 -0.18
N ALA A 114 4.04 9.58 -1.32
CA ALA A 114 3.33 9.73 -2.59
C ALA A 114 2.65 8.45 -3.05
N GLY A 115 3.33 7.30 -2.97
CA GLY A 115 2.76 6.00 -3.30
C GLY A 115 1.57 5.66 -2.39
N PHE A 116 1.75 5.81 -1.08
CA PHE A 116 0.67 5.54 -0.13
C PHE A 116 -0.54 6.47 -0.34
N LEU A 117 -0.31 7.78 -0.49
CA LEU A 117 -1.39 8.75 -0.68
C LEU A 117 -2.17 8.51 -1.97
N LEU A 118 -1.50 8.20 -3.07
CA LEU A 118 -2.18 7.88 -4.33
C LEU A 118 -2.97 6.57 -4.22
N SER A 119 -2.37 5.53 -3.64
CA SER A 119 -3.03 4.26 -3.35
C SER A 119 -4.28 4.44 -2.49
N TRP A 120 -4.16 5.20 -1.40
CA TRP A 120 -5.26 5.50 -0.50
C TRP A 120 -6.35 6.32 -1.19
N GLY A 121 -5.97 7.34 -1.96
CA GLY A 121 -6.91 8.15 -2.73
C GLY A 121 -7.70 7.34 -3.76
N LEU A 122 -7.05 6.40 -4.46
CA LEU A 122 -7.72 5.49 -5.39
C LEU A 122 -8.67 4.53 -4.66
N PHE A 123 -8.25 3.99 -3.51
CA PHE A 123 -9.12 3.15 -2.67
C PHE A 123 -10.35 3.91 -2.18
N TRP A 124 -10.15 5.13 -1.68
CA TRP A 124 -11.20 6.02 -1.20
C TRP A 124 -12.18 6.36 -2.33
N TRP A 125 -11.67 6.76 -3.51
CA TRP A 125 -12.51 7.09 -4.66
C TRP A 125 -13.35 5.91 -5.15
N ARG A 126 -12.81 4.68 -5.08
CA ARG A 126 -13.50 3.46 -5.50
C ARG A 126 -14.50 2.93 -4.47
N ASN A 127 -14.37 3.33 -3.21
CA ASN A 127 -15.22 2.89 -2.12
C ASN A 127 -15.82 4.08 -1.33
N PRO A 128 -16.57 4.98 -1.99
CA PRO A 128 -17.13 6.16 -1.33
C PRO A 128 -18.04 5.78 -0.15
N ASP A 129 -18.80 4.68 -0.29
CA ASP A 129 -19.74 4.17 0.73
C ASP A 129 -19.10 3.96 2.11
N LEU A 130 -17.80 3.67 2.17
CA LEU A 130 -17.05 3.48 3.43
C LEU A 130 -16.74 4.79 4.16
N TYR A 131 -16.92 5.92 3.50
CA TYR A 131 -16.47 7.24 3.95
C TYR A 131 -17.58 8.30 3.93
N THR A 132 -18.79 7.99 3.45
CA THR A 132 -19.91 8.94 3.37
C THR A 132 -20.74 9.10 4.66
N MET A 133 -20.36 8.47 5.78
CA MET A 133 -21.11 8.56 7.03
C MET A 133 -20.69 9.76 7.88
N GLU A 134 -21.03 11.00 7.49
CA GLU A 134 -21.05 12.18 8.39
C GLU A 134 -21.59 13.47 7.73
N THR A 135 -22.69 13.43 6.97
CA THR A 135 -23.34 14.69 6.50
C THR A 135 -24.85 14.79 6.68
N ASP A 136 -25.50 13.79 7.28
CA ASP A 136 -26.93 13.84 7.62
C ASP A 136 -27.12 13.72 9.14
N GLY A 137 -26.75 14.79 9.87
CA GLY A 137 -27.06 14.99 11.29
C GLY A 137 -27.54 16.40 11.55
#